data_AF-V7EMA1-F1
#
_entry.id   AF-V7EMA1-F1
#
_cell.length_a   1.000
_cell.length_b   1.000
_cell.length_c   1.000
_cell.angle_alpha   90.00
_cell.angle_beta   90.00
_cell.angle_gamma   90.00
#
_symmetry.space_group_name_H-M   'P 1'
#
loop_
_entity.id
_entity.type
_entity.pdbx_description
1 polymer ?
#
loop_
_entity_poly.entity_id
_entity_poly.type
_entity_poly.pdbx_seq_one_letter_code
_entity_poly.pdbx_strand_id
1 'polypeptide(L)'
;MDMVATGQGTDRASRGIAAALAFAALVALSACVSDEQAVDMGLATKCDADGTVARLGDPAGRYVTRTDTEVCRGPKRDSYTETALDIIDCTASSTLRLGVTRASADTARRGPDYDHTAAVEQARLRLKVGLADLATTEAALRAQGVPATVSAGGAEQCTKLAAGAAQTN
;
A
#
# COMPACT_ATOMS: atom_id res chain seq x y z
N MET A 1 -79.87 -27.40 16.55
CA MET A 1 -79.79 -25.94 16.36
C MET A 1 -78.47 -25.49 16.93
N ASP A 2 -77.65 -24.90 16.05
CA ASP A 2 -76.59 -23.91 16.33
C ASP A 2 -75.35 -24.39 17.10
N MET A 3 -74.21 -24.52 16.41
CA MET A 3 -73.15 -23.50 16.17
C MET A 3 -72.20 -23.34 17.38
N VAL A 4 -70.92 -23.72 17.24
CA VAL A 4 -69.73 -22.82 17.12
C VAL A 4 -69.36 -22.17 18.49
N ALA A 5 -68.14 -22.10 19.02
CA ALA A 5 -66.79 -22.15 18.47
C ALA A 5 -65.75 -22.56 19.54
N THR A 6 -64.64 -23.06 19.01
CA THR A 6 -63.28 -23.22 19.54
C THR A 6 -62.71 -22.02 20.30
N GLY A 7 -61.77 -22.32 21.21
CA GLY A 7 -60.79 -21.37 21.72
C GLY A 7 -59.49 -22.05 22.17
N GLN A 8 -58.75 -22.65 21.24
CA GLN A 8 -57.30 -22.85 21.41
C GLN A 8 -56.61 -21.49 21.32
N GLY A 9 -55.72 -21.18 22.26
CA GLY A 9 -54.94 -19.94 22.25
C GLY A 9 -53.64 -20.08 23.03
N THR A 10 -52.61 -20.53 22.32
CA THR A 10 -51.22 -20.75 22.73
C THR A 10 -50.48 -19.44 23.05
N ASP A 11 -50.23 -19.14 24.32
CA ASP A 11 -49.69 -17.84 24.77
C ASP A 11 -48.23 -17.84 25.31
N ARG A 12 -47.42 -18.86 25.02
CA ARG A 12 -46.00 -18.86 25.51
C ARG A 12 -44.91 -19.12 24.47
N ALA A 13 -45.25 -19.41 23.22
CA ALA A 13 -44.26 -19.76 22.19
C ALA A 13 -43.74 -18.55 21.36
N SER A 14 -44.30 -17.34 21.53
CA SER A 14 -44.04 -16.21 20.62
C SER A 14 -42.92 -15.25 21.05
N ARG A 15 -42.48 -15.27 22.33
CA ARG A 15 -41.44 -14.32 22.82
C ARG A 15 -39.99 -14.82 22.69
N GLY A 16 -39.78 -16.13 22.55
CA GLY A 16 -38.42 -16.70 22.40
C GLY A 16 -37.91 -16.71 20.95
N ILE A 17 -38.82 -16.86 19.98
CA ILE A 17 -38.46 -17.04 18.56
C ILE A 17 -38.17 -15.69 17.87
N ALA A 18 -38.82 -14.61 18.30
CA ALA A 18 -38.58 -13.26 17.78
C ALA A 18 -37.17 -12.74 18.12
N ALA A 19 -36.66 -13.05 19.31
CA ALA A 19 -35.30 -12.65 19.71
C ALA A 19 -34.23 -13.46 18.96
N ALA A 20 -34.43 -14.76 18.76
CA ALA A 20 -33.49 -15.61 18.03
C ALA A 20 -33.40 -15.23 16.53
N LEU A 21 -34.52 -14.86 15.90
CA LEU A 21 -34.53 -14.36 14.53
C LEU A 21 -33.90 -12.96 14.40
N ALA A 22 -34.03 -12.09 15.39
CA ALA A 22 -33.39 -10.78 15.38
C ALA A 22 -31.85 -10.87 15.51
N PHE A 23 -31.35 -11.79 16.34
CA PHE A 23 -29.90 -12.06 16.43
C PHE A 23 -29.36 -12.81 15.21
N ALA A 24 -30.13 -13.75 14.64
CA ALA A 24 -29.74 -14.42 13.40
C ALA A 24 -29.74 -13.44 12.20
N ALA A 25 -30.66 -12.47 12.15
CA ALA A 25 -30.66 -11.42 11.15
C ALA A 25 -29.49 -10.42 11.36
N LEU A 26 -29.14 -10.07 12.60
CA LEU A 26 -27.97 -9.21 12.88
C LEU A 26 -26.65 -9.91 12.56
N VAL A 27 -26.52 -11.21 12.83
CA VAL A 27 -25.34 -12.00 12.44
C VAL A 27 -25.30 -12.25 10.93
N ALA A 28 -26.45 -12.49 10.29
CA ALA A 28 -26.54 -12.59 8.83
C ALA A 28 -26.23 -11.26 8.12
N LEU A 29 -26.63 -10.11 8.67
CA LEU A 29 -26.25 -8.80 8.14
C LEU A 29 -24.75 -8.52 8.34
N SER A 30 -24.13 -9.01 9.42
CA SER A 30 -22.69 -8.88 9.64
C SER A 30 -21.83 -9.74 8.71
N ALA A 31 -22.44 -10.68 7.99
CA ALA A 31 -21.79 -11.51 6.98
C ALA A 31 -22.04 -11.02 5.53
N CYS A 32 -22.77 -9.92 5.33
CA CYS A 32 -23.16 -9.41 4.00
C CYS A 32 -22.39 -8.17 3.53
N VAL A 33 -21.56 -7.56 4.37
CA VAL A 33 -20.65 -6.50 3.92
C VAL A 33 -19.36 -7.18 3.51
N SER A 34 -19.07 -7.24 2.22
CA SER A 34 -17.76 -7.71 1.75
C SER A 34 -16.67 -6.79 2.32
N ASP A 35 -15.46 -7.32 2.52
CA ASP A 35 -14.33 -6.53 3.03
C ASP A 35 -14.11 -5.24 2.20
N GLU A 36 -14.36 -5.30 0.89
CA GLU A 36 -14.34 -4.13 -0.01
C GLU A 36 -15.44 -3.10 0.31
N GLN A 37 -16.67 -3.55 0.57
CA GLN A 37 -17.75 -2.64 0.99
C GLN A 37 -17.50 -2.04 2.38
N ALA A 38 -16.82 -2.77 3.28
CA ALA A 38 -16.44 -2.23 4.58
C ALA A 38 -15.36 -1.14 4.44
N VAL A 39 -14.45 -1.29 3.48
CA VAL A 39 -13.46 -0.26 3.13
C VAL A 39 -14.12 0.95 2.48
N ASP A 40 -15.01 0.73 1.51
CA ASP A 40 -15.72 1.81 0.81
C ASP A 40 -16.64 2.62 1.74
N MET A 41 -17.24 1.97 2.74
CA MET A 41 -18.01 2.65 3.78
C MET A 41 -17.14 3.27 4.88
N GLY A 42 -15.81 3.14 4.80
CA GLY A 42 -14.86 3.69 5.78
C GLY A 42 -14.88 2.99 7.15
N LEU A 43 -15.39 1.74 7.21
CA LEU A 43 -15.45 0.91 8.41
C LEU A 43 -14.21 0.03 8.60
N ALA A 44 -13.47 -0.23 7.51
CA ALA A 44 -12.22 -0.97 7.50
C ALA A 44 -11.15 -0.23 6.69
N THR A 45 -9.89 -0.55 6.93
CA THR A 45 -8.76 -0.04 6.16
C THR A 45 -8.13 -1.17 5.36
N LYS A 46 -7.88 -0.93 4.08
CA LYS A 46 -7.15 -1.84 3.21
C LYS A 46 -6.01 -1.10 2.54
N CYS A 47 -4.84 -1.72 2.54
CA CYS A 47 -3.63 -1.19 1.93
C CYS A 47 -3.16 -2.16 0.85
N ASP A 48 -3.05 -1.66 -0.37
CA ASP A 48 -2.45 -2.37 -1.49
C ASP A 48 -1.08 -1.74 -1.78
N ALA A 49 -0.07 -2.58 -2.00
CA ALA A 49 1.26 -2.14 -2.38
C ALA A 49 1.69 -2.84 -3.67
N ASP A 50 2.11 -2.06 -4.66
CA ASP A 50 2.71 -2.55 -5.89
C ASP A 50 4.18 -2.12 -5.98
N GLY A 51 5.00 -2.98 -6.58
CA GLY A 51 6.44 -2.80 -6.64
C GLY A 51 6.96 -3.18 -8.03
N THR A 52 7.52 -2.22 -8.77
CA THR A 52 8.11 -2.46 -10.09
C THR A 52 9.62 -2.36 -10.03
N VAL A 53 10.32 -3.42 -10.42
CA VAL A 53 11.80 -3.47 -10.42
C VAL A 53 12.34 -3.39 -11.84
N ALA A 54 13.32 -2.52 -12.07
CA ALA A 54 13.97 -2.35 -13.37
C ALA A 54 15.47 -2.02 -13.20
N ARG A 55 16.28 -2.32 -14.21
CA ARG A 55 17.66 -1.81 -14.27
C ARG A 55 17.62 -0.30 -14.53
N LEU A 56 18.50 0.46 -13.87
CA LEU A 56 18.63 1.89 -14.14
C LEU A 56 19.16 2.15 -15.56
N GLY A 57 20.02 1.25 -16.05
CA GLY A 57 20.71 1.40 -17.32
C GLY A 57 21.90 2.35 -17.24
N ASP A 58 22.56 2.42 -16.07
CA ASP A 58 23.81 3.14 -15.91
C ASP A 58 24.95 2.47 -16.71
N PRO A 59 26.01 3.22 -17.10
CA PRO A 59 27.04 2.69 -18.00
C PRO A 59 27.79 1.49 -17.40
N ALA A 60 27.83 1.40 -16.07
CA ALA A 60 28.48 0.32 -15.34
C ALA A 60 27.52 -0.83 -14.99
N GLY A 61 26.21 -0.70 -15.27
CA GLY A 61 25.17 -1.68 -14.96
C GLY A 61 25.04 -2.00 -13.47
N ARG A 62 25.39 -1.04 -12.59
CA ARG A 62 25.51 -1.23 -11.14
C ARG A 62 24.21 -1.06 -10.40
N TYR A 63 23.26 -0.30 -10.95
CA TYR A 63 22.08 0.12 -10.22
C TYR A 63 20.80 -0.57 -10.72
N VAL A 64 20.00 -1.00 -9.76
CA VAL A 64 18.61 -1.44 -9.96
C VAL A 64 17.70 -0.45 -9.25
N THR A 65 16.57 -0.11 -9.87
CA THR A 65 15.53 0.70 -9.25
C THR A 65 14.32 -0.14 -8.93
N ARG A 66 13.71 0.09 -7.78
CA ARG A 66 12.37 -0.41 -7.45
C ARG A 66 11.47 0.77 -7.09
N THR A 67 10.36 0.92 -7.81
CA THR A 67 9.32 1.88 -7.44
C THR A 67 8.24 1.14 -6.68
N ASP A 68 7.98 1.57 -5.44
CA ASP A 68 6.90 1.04 -4.62
C ASP A 68 5.80 2.11 -4.51
N THR A 69 4.56 1.77 -4.83
CA THR A 69 3.41 2.62 -4.51
C THR A 69 2.51 1.90 -3.52
N GLU A 70 2.21 2.56 -2.41
CA GLU A 70 1.28 2.09 -1.40
C GLU A 70 0.02 2.94 -1.44
N VAL A 71 -1.13 2.29 -1.55
CA VAL A 71 -2.45 2.93 -1.53
C VAL A 71 -3.25 2.32 -0.39
N CYS A 72 -3.50 3.11 0.64
CA CYS A 72 -4.42 2.74 1.72
C CYS A 72 -5.75 3.47 1.55
N ARG A 73 -6.84 2.70 1.56
CA ARG A 73 -8.22 3.16 1.48
C ARG A 73 -8.97 2.80 2.75
N GLY A 74 -10.02 3.57 3.06
CA GLY A 74 -10.86 3.36 4.24
C GLY A 74 -11.20 4.68 4.93
N PRO A 75 -11.31 4.72 6.27
CA PRO A 75 -11.60 5.96 6.98
C PRO A 75 -10.53 7.03 6.72
N LYS A 76 -10.93 8.31 6.73
CA LYS A 76 -10.06 9.48 6.44
C LYS A 76 -8.74 9.45 7.22
N ARG A 77 -8.78 9.00 8.48
CA ARG A 77 -7.62 8.93 9.37
C ARG A 77 -6.53 7.96 8.90
N ASP A 78 -6.90 6.99 8.07
CA ASP A 78 -6.03 5.90 7.63
C ASP A 78 -5.81 5.89 6.10
N SER A 79 -6.54 6.72 5.33
CA SER A 79 -6.41 6.81 3.87
C SER A 79 -5.22 7.65 3.40
N TYR A 80 -4.39 7.08 2.52
CA TYR A 80 -3.27 7.78 1.89
C TYR A 80 -2.79 7.06 0.63
N THR A 81 -1.95 7.74 -0.14
CA THR A 81 -1.16 7.19 -1.23
C THR A 81 0.27 7.69 -1.10
N GLU A 82 1.24 6.79 -1.16
CA GLU A 82 2.65 7.12 -1.05
C GLU A 82 3.46 6.35 -2.09
N THR A 83 4.35 7.05 -2.79
CA THR A 83 5.26 6.47 -3.77
C THR A 83 6.68 6.64 -3.26
N ALA A 84 7.44 5.55 -3.25
CA ALA A 84 8.85 5.54 -2.93
C ALA A 84 9.66 4.97 -4.11
N LEU A 85 10.89 5.44 -4.24
CA LEU A 85 11.88 4.90 -5.17
C LEU A 85 13.07 4.37 -4.38
N ASP A 86 13.33 3.09 -4.51
CA ASP A 86 14.56 2.45 -4.05
C ASP A 86 15.58 2.43 -5.18
N ILE A 87 16.77 2.96 -4.94
CA ILE A 87 17.94 2.82 -5.80
C ILE A 87 18.89 1.84 -5.10
N ILE A 88 19.04 0.67 -5.69
CA ILE A 88 19.81 -0.45 -5.16
C ILE A 88 21.17 -0.48 -5.86
N ASP A 89 22.24 -0.35 -5.09
CA ASP A 89 23.60 -0.58 -5.55
C ASP A 89 23.93 -2.08 -5.41
N CYS A 90 24.00 -2.77 -6.55
CA CYS A 90 24.27 -4.19 -6.61
C CYS A 90 25.69 -4.58 -6.19
N THR A 91 26.61 -3.62 -6.18
CA THR A 91 28.02 -3.85 -5.81
C THR A 91 28.20 -3.63 -4.31
N ALA A 92 27.66 -2.53 -3.79
CA ALA A 92 27.75 -2.20 -2.37
C ALA A 92 26.71 -2.91 -1.49
N SER A 93 25.73 -3.61 -2.09
CA SER A 93 24.60 -4.23 -1.38
C SER A 93 23.89 -3.24 -0.45
N SER A 94 23.65 -2.03 -0.98
CA SER A 94 22.97 -0.95 -0.28
C SER A 94 21.76 -0.50 -1.08
N THR A 95 20.76 0.01 -0.36
CA THR A 95 19.53 0.55 -0.94
C THR A 95 19.35 1.98 -0.42
N LEU A 96 19.26 2.93 -1.34
CA LEU A 96 18.81 4.30 -1.08
C LEU A 96 17.31 4.37 -1.36
N ARG A 97 16.51 4.50 -0.32
CA ARG A 97 15.06 4.72 -0.41
C ARG A 97 14.75 6.21 -0.40
N LEU A 98 13.95 6.64 -1.37
CA LEU A 98 13.55 8.02 -1.60
C LEU A 98 12.02 8.14 -1.52
N GLY A 99 11.51 9.08 -0.75
CA GLY A 99 10.09 9.47 -0.79
C GLY A 99 9.82 10.34 -2.02
N VAL A 100 8.98 9.86 -2.94
CA VAL A 100 8.70 10.53 -4.23
C VAL A 100 7.45 11.38 -4.13
N THR A 101 6.31 10.78 -3.78
CA THR A 101 5.05 11.50 -3.58
C THR A 101 4.35 10.99 -2.33
N ARG A 102 3.66 11.87 -1.63
CA ARG A 102 2.68 11.51 -0.60
C ARG A 102 1.44 12.37 -0.75
N ALA A 103 0.29 11.72 -0.72
CA ALA A 103 -1.02 12.33 -0.57
C ALA A 103 -1.76 11.64 0.58
N SER A 104 -2.12 12.37 1.63
CA SER A 104 -2.81 11.84 2.80
C SER A 104 -4.15 12.52 2.99
N ALA A 105 -5.18 11.73 3.31
CA ALA A 105 -6.47 12.30 3.72
C ALA A 105 -6.42 12.91 5.14
N ASP A 106 -5.40 12.57 5.93
CA ASP A 106 -5.11 13.14 7.26
C ASP A 106 -3.63 13.56 7.36
N THR A 107 -3.33 14.77 6.90
CA THR A 107 -1.99 15.37 6.96
C THR A 107 -1.57 15.77 8.37
N ALA A 108 -2.52 15.98 9.29
CA ALA A 108 -2.21 16.26 10.69
C ALA A 108 -1.52 15.06 11.35
N ARG A 109 -1.90 13.84 10.96
CA ARG A 109 -1.29 12.60 11.47
C ARG A 109 -0.07 12.14 10.67
N ARG A 110 -0.10 12.23 9.33
CA ARG A 110 0.98 11.70 8.46
C ARG A 110 2.02 12.73 8.03
N GLY A 111 1.84 13.99 8.43
CA GLY A 111 2.65 15.10 7.96
C GLY A 111 2.13 15.69 6.64
N PRO A 112 2.75 16.77 6.16
CA PRO A 112 2.34 17.43 4.92
C PRO A 112 2.55 16.52 3.72
N ASP A 113 1.68 16.70 2.73
CA ASP A 113 1.84 16.10 1.41
C ASP A 113 3.06 16.68 0.70
N TYR A 114 3.66 15.89 -0.18
CA TYR A 114 4.84 16.29 -0.93
C TYR A 114 4.86 15.64 -2.32
N ASP A 115 5.50 16.33 -3.25
CA ASP A 115 5.82 15.82 -4.58
C ASP A 115 7.26 16.22 -4.94
N HIS A 116 8.14 15.21 -4.93
CA HIS A 116 9.55 15.33 -5.25
C HIS A 116 9.89 14.66 -6.59
N THR A 117 8.89 14.35 -7.43
CA THR A 117 9.06 13.61 -8.69
C THR A 117 10.16 14.22 -9.57
N ALA A 118 10.14 15.53 -9.76
CA ALA A 118 11.14 16.22 -10.59
C ALA A 118 12.57 16.09 -10.05
N ALA A 119 12.75 16.30 -8.73
CA ALA A 119 14.05 16.21 -8.08
C ALA A 119 14.61 14.77 -8.14
N VAL A 120 13.76 13.78 -7.87
CA VAL A 120 14.11 12.36 -7.89
C VAL A 120 14.46 11.89 -9.30
N GLU A 121 13.66 12.24 -10.32
CA GLU A 121 13.96 11.85 -11.71
C GLU A 121 15.22 12.53 -12.24
N GLN A 122 15.46 13.79 -11.87
CA GLN A 122 16.72 14.46 -12.22
C GLN A 122 17.93 13.74 -11.61
N ALA A 123 17.85 13.36 -10.33
CA ALA A 123 18.92 12.62 -9.66
C ALA A 123 19.12 11.23 -10.27
N ARG A 124 18.02 10.52 -10.57
CA ARG A 124 18.01 9.23 -11.26
C ARG A 124 18.66 9.31 -12.64
N LEU A 125 18.38 10.37 -13.41
CA LEU A 125 19.02 10.59 -14.71
C LEU A 125 20.53 10.80 -14.56
N ARG A 126 20.97 11.59 -13.57
CA ARG A 126 22.41 11.82 -13.31
C ARG A 126 23.14 10.54 -12.95
N LEU A 127 22.54 9.67 -12.13
CA LEU A 127 23.05 8.32 -11.85
C LEU A 127 23.11 7.47 -13.13
N LYS A 128 22.04 7.47 -13.92
CA LYS A 128 21.94 6.72 -15.18
C LYS A 128 23.01 7.13 -16.21
N VAL A 129 23.43 8.39 -16.23
CA VAL A 129 24.50 8.84 -17.15
C VAL A 129 25.90 8.84 -16.50
N GLY A 130 26.03 8.32 -15.28
CA GLY A 130 27.31 8.25 -14.57
C GLY A 130 27.86 9.60 -14.09
N LEU A 131 27.01 10.64 -13.99
CA LEU A 131 27.39 11.97 -13.51
C LEU A 131 27.34 12.14 -11.98
N ALA A 132 26.83 11.13 -11.27
CA ALA A 132 26.78 11.09 -9.81
C ALA A 132 26.91 9.65 -9.33
N ASP A 133 27.30 9.49 -8.06
CA ASP A 133 27.20 8.23 -7.33
C ASP A 133 26.04 8.27 -6.32
N LEU A 134 25.79 7.15 -5.64
CA LEU A 134 24.69 7.02 -4.69
C LEU A 134 24.80 8.01 -3.52
N ALA A 135 26.01 8.23 -3.00
CA ALA A 135 26.26 9.12 -1.87
C ALA A 135 26.03 10.60 -2.23
N THR A 136 26.50 11.02 -3.40
CA THR A 136 26.26 12.37 -3.94
C THR A 136 24.78 12.59 -4.19
N THR A 137 24.09 11.56 -4.69
CA THR A 137 22.65 11.60 -4.95
C THR A 137 21.85 11.73 -3.66
N GLU A 138 22.16 10.93 -2.64
CA GLU A 138 21.58 11.00 -1.30
C GLU A 138 21.74 12.40 -0.68
N ALA A 139 22.96 12.94 -0.69
CA ALA A 139 23.26 14.25 -0.13
C ALA A 139 22.50 15.38 -0.85
N ALA A 140 22.45 15.35 -2.20
CA ALA A 140 21.75 16.35 -3.00
C ALA A 140 20.23 16.32 -2.77
N LEU A 141 19.64 15.12 -2.67
CA LEU A 141 18.21 14.95 -2.44
C LEU A 141 17.81 15.38 -1.03
N ARG A 142 18.62 15.03 0.00
CA ARG A 142 18.38 15.53 1.36
C ARG A 142 18.48 17.05 1.45
N ALA A 143 19.42 17.67 0.74
CA ALA A 143 19.54 19.12 0.68
C ALA A 143 18.31 19.80 0.05
N GLN A 144 17.57 19.08 -0.80
CA GLN A 144 16.30 19.53 -1.40
C GLN A 144 15.07 19.17 -0.55
N GLY A 145 15.26 18.62 0.65
CA GLY A 145 14.17 18.22 1.55
C GLY A 145 13.51 16.89 1.19
N VAL A 146 14.06 16.14 0.21
CA VAL A 146 13.52 14.82 -0.16
C VAL A 146 13.81 13.83 0.99
N PRO A 147 12.79 13.11 1.50
CA PRO A 147 13.00 12.05 2.48
C PRO A 147 13.87 10.95 1.87
N ALA A 148 15.09 10.79 2.38
CA ALA A 148 16.06 9.84 1.85
C ALA A 148 16.70 9.03 2.98
N THR A 149 16.65 7.70 2.88
CA THR A 149 17.22 6.77 3.87
C THR A 149 18.06 5.72 3.18
N VAL A 150 19.27 5.47 3.69
CA VAL A 150 20.12 4.38 3.22
C VAL A 150 20.04 3.23 4.19
N SER A 151 19.87 2.03 3.65
CA SER A 151 19.90 0.77 4.39
C SER A 151 20.76 -0.26 3.67
N ALA A 152 21.35 -1.18 4.43
CA ALA A 152 21.97 -2.38 3.85
C ALA A 152 20.88 -3.30 3.27
N GLY A 153 21.18 -3.99 2.16
CA GLY A 153 20.28 -4.95 1.51
C GLY A 153 19.91 -4.56 0.07
N GLY A 154 19.00 -5.34 -0.53
CA GLY A 154 18.51 -5.15 -1.90
C GLY A 154 19.25 -5.99 -2.95
N ALA A 155 20.34 -6.66 -2.58
CA ALA A 155 21.12 -7.51 -3.47
C ALA A 155 20.30 -8.65 -4.09
N GLU A 156 19.21 -9.10 -3.47
CA GLU A 156 18.34 -10.14 -4.05
C GLU A 156 17.65 -9.66 -5.34
N GLN A 157 17.40 -8.36 -5.48
CA GLN A 157 16.80 -7.81 -6.71
C GLN A 157 17.80 -7.81 -7.86
N CYS A 158 19.07 -7.57 -7.55
CA CYS A 158 20.17 -7.63 -8.50
C CYS A 158 20.37 -9.05 -9.06
N THR A 159 20.30 -10.07 -8.19
CA THR A 159 20.43 -11.48 -8.61
C THR A 159 19.21 -11.95 -9.42
N LYS A 160 17.99 -11.58 -9.02
CA LYS A 160 16.77 -11.91 -9.77
C LYS A 160 16.77 -11.33 -11.20
N LEU A 161 17.14 -10.06 -11.34
CA LEU A 161 17.24 -9.41 -12.66
C LEU A 161 18.42 -9.91 -13.50
N ALA A 162 19.50 -10.40 -12.89
CA ALA A 162 20.58 -11.08 -13.60
C ALA A 162 20.13 -12.47 -14.11
N ALA A 163 19.39 -13.22 -13.29
CA ALA A 163 18.87 -14.54 -13.65
C ALA A 163 17.82 -14.49 -14.78
N GLY A 164 16.91 -13.50 -14.77
CA GLY A 164 15.93 -13.32 -15.85
C GLY A 164 16.55 -12.96 -17.21
N ALA A 165 17.70 -12.28 -17.21
CA ALA A 165 18.45 -11.98 -18.44
C ALA A 165 19.22 -13.21 -19.00
N ALA A 166 19.55 -14.18 -18.15
CA ALA A 166 20.23 -15.41 -18.57
C ALA A 166 19.28 -16.44 -19.22
N GLN A 167 17.98 -16.36 -18.94
CA GLN A 167 16.96 -17.29 -19.46
C GLN A 167 16.39 -16.88 -20.83
N THR A 168 16.76 -15.69 -21.32
CA THR A 168 16.27 -15.14 -22.60
C THR A 168 17.30 -15.24 -23.73
N ASN A 169 18.41 -15.96 -23.53
CA ASN A 169 19.38 -16.32 -24.56
C ASN A 169 19.33 -17.80 -24.91
#